data_AF-A0AAE0CJJ8-F1
#
_entry.id   AF-A0AAE0CJJ8-F1
#
_cell.length_a   1.000
_cell.length_b   1.000
_cell.length_c   1.000
_cell.angle_alpha   90.00
_cell.angle_beta   90.00
_cell.angle_gamma   90.00
#
_symmetry.space_group_name_H-M   'P 1'
#
loop_
_entity.id
_entity.type
_entity.pdbx_description
1 polymer ?
#
loop_
_entity_poly.entity_id
_entity_poly.type
_entity_poly.pdbx_seq_one_letter_code
_entity_poly.pdbx_strand_id
1 'polypeptide(L)'
;MWLAIGGKTFRFSIEEFCLITGLECGHDPPLVVKEKKDGSGSFWSSMLNGEVRFNNKTLETIFKAASSDSDEDMVKLALLYFLETVLFGKDQKVFIGAHHVELLEDLDTFNKYPWKVL
;
A
#
# COMPACT_ATOMS: atom_id res chain seq x y z
N MET A 1 5.51 17.72 7.19
CA MET A 1 6.29 18.34 6.10
C MET A 1 6.01 19.84 6.04
N TRP A 2 7.00 20.65 5.67
CA TRP A 2 6.81 22.07 5.39
C TRP A 2 7.02 22.31 3.89
N LEU A 3 6.08 23.01 3.25
CA LEU A 3 6.08 23.31 1.81
C LEU A 3 6.23 24.83 1.62
N ALA A 4 7.10 25.24 0.70
CA ALA A 4 7.25 26.65 0.31
C ALA A 4 6.57 26.88 -1.04
N ILE A 5 5.48 27.67 -1.06
CA ILE A 5 4.67 27.95 -2.25
C ILE A 5 4.50 29.46 -2.35
N GLY A 6 4.96 30.06 -3.44
CA GLY A 6 4.83 31.50 -3.69
C GLY A 6 5.44 32.38 -2.59
N GLY A 7 6.56 31.94 -1.99
CA GLY A 7 7.23 32.67 -0.89
C GLY A 7 6.56 32.52 0.48
N LYS A 8 5.51 31.71 0.60
CA LYS A 8 4.86 31.39 1.89
C LYS A 8 5.14 29.94 2.29
N THR A 9 5.27 29.70 3.58
CA THR A 9 5.44 28.35 4.14
C THR A 9 4.11 27.80 4.64
N PHE A 10 3.81 26.55 4.28
CA PHE A 10 2.63 25.81 4.70
C PHE A 10 3.06 24.52 5.40
N ARG A 11 2.35 24.15 6.46
CA ARG A 11 2.54 22.85 7.09
C ARG A 11 1.59 21.85 6.45
N PHE A 12 2.12 20.70 6.04
CA PHE A 12 1.36 19.51 5.67
C PHE A 12 1.69 18.42 6.68
N SER A 13 0.73 18.14 7.54
CA SER A 13 0.80 17.18 8.64
C SER A 13 0.10 15.87 8.30
N ILE A 14 0.22 14.90 9.20
CA ILE A 14 -0.49 13.63 9.08
C ILE A 14 -2.01 13.82 9.03
N GLU A 15 -2.56 14.84 9.69
CA GLU A 15 -4.01 15.12 9.67
C GLU A 15 -4.51 15.43 8.26
N GLU A 16 -3.83 16.33 7.54
CA GLU A 16 -4.19 16.65 6.15
C GLU A 16 -3.97 15.44 5.23
N PHE A 17 -2.91 14.66 5.45
CA PHE A 17 -2.66 13.44 4.69
C PHE A 17 -3.81 12.44 4.82
N CYS A 18 -4.28 12.19 6.03
CA CYS A 18 -5.31 11.20 6.29
C CYS A 18 -6.69 11.70 5.87
N LEU A 19 -6.93 13.01 5.94
CA LEU A 19 -8.11 13.63 5.36
C LEU A 19 -8.17 13.45 3.84
N ILE A 20 -7.05 13.64 3.13
CA ILE A 20 -6.98 13.53 1.67
C ILE A 20 -7.06 12.09 1.20
N THR A 21 -6.33 11.19 1.87
CA THR A 21 -6.23 9.78 1.46
C THR A 21 -7.36 8.91 1.99
N GLY A 22 -8.07 9.37 3.02
CA GLY A 22 -9.09 8.59 3.73
C GLY A 22 -8.52 7.46 4.59
N LEU A 23 -7.19 7.35 4.71
CA LEU A 23 -6.54 6.32 5.51
C LEU A 23 -6.75 6.56 7.01
N GLU A 24 -6.95 5.48 7.76
CA GLU A 24 -7.06 5.57 9.21
C GLU A 24 -5.69 5.85 9.84
N CYS A 25 -5.50 7.08 10.29
CA CYS A 25 -4.29 7.52 11.00
C CYS A 25 -4.62 7.88 12.47
N GLY A 26 -5.61 7.20 13.03
CA GLY A 26 -6.07 7.36 14.40
C GLY A 26 -5.08 6.84 15.44
N HIS A 27 -5.50 6.81 16.71
CA HIS A 27 -4.70 6.25 17.81
C HIS A 27 -4.51 4.73 17.66
N ASP A 28 -3.45 4.23 18.34
CA ASP A 28 -2.90 2.87 18.21
C ASP A 28 -3.94 1.77 18.02
N PRO A 29 -3.67 0.80 17.13
CA PRO A 29 -4.64 -0.23 16.82
C PRO A 29 -4.81 -1.16 18.03
N PRO A 30 -6.00 -1.76 18.24
CA PRO A 30 -6.05 -3.01 18.97
C PRO A 30 -5.16 -4.01 18.22
N LEU A 31 -4.29 -4.73 18.93
CA LEU A 31 -3.41 -5.76 18.36
C LEU A 31 -4.25 -6.75 17.53
N VAL A 32 -4.28 -6.57 16.21
CA VAL A 32 -4.98 -7.50 15.32
C VAL A 32 -4.06 -8.69 15.09
N VAL A 33 -4.14 -9.66 16.00
CA VAL A 33 -3.55 -10.99 15.78
C VAL A 33 -4.47 -11.72 14.80
N LYS A 34 -4.13 -11.69 13.52
CA LYS A 34 -4.78 -12.58 12.55
C LYS A 34 -4.04 -13.91 12.48
N GLU A 35 -4.80 -14.98 12.65
CA GLU A 35 -4.36 -16.33 12.31
C GLU A 35 -4.06 -16.39 10.81
N LYS A 36 -2.92 -16.99 10.46
CA LYS A 36 -2.53 -17.21 9.07
C LYS A 36 -3.61 -18.05 8.38
N LYS A 37 -4.40 -17.45 7.49
CA LYS A 37 -5.17 -18.23 6.53
C LYS A 37 -4.19 -18.88 5.56
N ASP A 38 -4.38 -20.18 5.34
CA ASP A 38 -3.55 -20.97 4.45
C ASP A 38 -3.57 -20.36 3.04
N GLY A 39 -2.39 -20.20 2.46
CA GLY A 39 -2.10 -19.43 1.25
C GLY A 39 -2.61 -20.09 -0.02
N SER A 40 -3.93 -20.25 -0.11
CA SER A 40 -4.62 -20.78 -1.29
C SER A 40 -4.59 -19.73 -2.40
N GLY A 41 -3.51 -19.72 -3.18
CA GLY A 41 -3.39 -19.07 -4.48
C GLY A 41 -3.79 -17.59 -4.49
N SER A 42 -2.97 -16.73 -3.88
CA SER A 42 -3.26 -15.29 -3.85
C SER A 42 -3.37 -14.71 -5.25
N PHE A 43 -4.24 -13.70 -5.40
CA PHE A 43 -4.26 -12.78 -6.54
C PHE A 43 -2.85 -12.36 -6.99
N TRP A 44 -1.94 -12.21 -6.04
CA TRP A 44 -0.54 -11.89 -6.32
C TRP A 44 0.22 -13.03 -7.00
N SER A 45 -0.06 -14.30 -6.68
CA SER A 45 0.59 -15.42 -7.36
C SER A 45 0.26 -15.46 -8.85
N SER A 46 -0.98 -15.13 -9.24
CA SER A 46 -1.37 -15.06 -10.67
C SER A 46 -0.81 -13.80 -11.33
N MET A 47 -0.83 -12.67 -10.64
CA MET A 47 -0.32 -11.40 -11.15
C MET A 47 1.22 -11.35 -11.28
N LEU A 48 1.93 -12.10 -10.46
CA LEU A 48 3.40 -12.15 -10.42
C LEU A 48 3.98 -13.32 -11.22
N ASN A 49 3.18 -14.06 -11.98
CA ASN A 49 3.60 -15.29 -12.67
C ASN A 49 4.33 -16.28 -11.72
N GLY A 50 3.95 -16.32 -10.44
CA GLY A 50 4.59 -17.15 -9.42
C GLY A 50 5.92 -16.61 -8.85
N GLU A 51 6.35 -15.38 -9.19
CA GLU A 51 7.49 -14.77 -8.52
C GLU A 51 7.18 -14.46 -7.05
N VAL A 52 7.97 -15.06 -6.15
CA VAL A 52 7.81 -14.91 -4.69
C VAL A 52 8.34 -13.54 -4.20
N ARG A 53 9.21 -12.88 -4.99
CA ARG A 53 9.81 -11.60 -4.63
C ARG A 53 10.02 -10.72 -5.85
N PHE A 54 9.46 -9.52 -5.79
CA PHE A 54 9.57 -8.51 -6.83
C PHE A 54 9.88 -7.15 -6.19
N ASN A 55 10.43 -6.24 -6.98
CA ASN A 55 10.80 -4.89 -6.53
C ASN A 55 9.84 -3.85 -7.10
N ASN A 56 10.02 -2.61 -6.65
CA ASN A 56 9.16 -1.50 -7.06
C ASN A 56 9.19 -1.20 -8.56
N LYS A 57 10.29 -1.50 -9.27
CA LYS A 57 10.34 -1.42 -10.73
C LYS A 57 9.42 -2.44 -11.41
N THR A 58 9.41 -3.68 -10.91
CA THR A 58 8.51 -4.72 -11.41
C THR A 58 7.06 -4.34 -11.11
N LEU A 59 6.77 -3.87 -9.89
CA LEU A 59 5.44 -3.41 -9.51
C LEU A 59 4.94 -2.26 -10.40
N GLU A 60 5.77 -1.28 -10.71
CA GLU A 60 5.42 -0.19 -11.63
C GLU A 60 5.08 -0.70 -13.03
N THR A 61 5.82 -1.71 -13.51
CA THR A 61 5.58 -2.33 -14.82
C THR A 61 4.23 -3.06 -14.84
N ILE A 62 3.96 -3.83 -13.78
CA ILE A 62 2.68 -4.53 -13.60
C ILE A 62 1.54 -3.52 -13.51
N PHE A 63 1.67 -2.48 -12.67
CA PHE A 63 0.65 -1.45 -12.50
C PHE A 63 0.26 -0.77 -13.81
N LYS A 64 1.24 -0.44 -14.67
CA LYS A 64 0.97 0.20 -15.97
C LYS A 64 0.36 -0.74 -17.01
N ALA A 65 0.64 -2.03 -16.92
CA ALA A 65 0.19 -3.04 -17.88
C ALA A 65 -1.07 -3.79 -17.42
N ALA A 66 -1.46 -3.64 -16.16
CA ALA A 66 -2.51 -4.43 -15.55
C ALA A 66 -3.88 -4.14 -16.17
N SER A 67 -4.61 -5.22 -16.41
CA SER A 67 -6.00 -5.24 -16.80
C SER A 67 -6.61 -6.47 -16.16
N SER A 68 -7.73 -6.30 -15.45
CA SER A 68 -8.49 -7.39 -14.83
C SER A 68 -9.96 -7.03 -14.88
N ASP A 69 -10.83 -8.05 -14.99
CA ASP A 69 -12.29 -7.88 -14.87
C ASP A 69 -12.72 -7.75 -13.40
N SER A 70 -11.80 -7.96 -12.45
CA SER A 70 -12.03 -7.81 -11.01
C SER A 70 -11.59 -6.42 -10.55
N ASP A 71 -12.56 -5.57 -10.20
CA ASP A 71 -12.30 -4.25 -9.62
C ASP A 71 -11.53 -4.36 -8.29
N GLU A 72 -11.84 -5.37 -7.48
CA GLU A 72 -11.17 -5.59 -6.18
C GLU A 72 -9.67 -5.85 -6.37
N ASP A 73 -9.30 -6.65 -7.37
CA ASP A 73 -7.93 -6.97 -7.72
C ASP A 73 -7.18 -5.71 -8.20
N MET A 74 -7.82 -4.90 -9.04
CA MET A 74 -7.24 -3.63 -9.50
C MET A 74 -7.05 -2.63 -8.36
N VAL A 75 -7.98 -2.59 -7.39
CA VAL A 75 -7.85 -1.78 -6.18
C VAL A 75 -6.69 -2.27 -5.31
N LYS A 76 -6.54 -3.58 -5.10
CA LYS A 76 -5.41 -4.15 -4.35
C LYS A 76 -4.07 -3.79 -4.99
N LEU A 77 -3.95 -3.92 -6.31
CA LEU A 77 -2.76 -3.52 -7.05
C LEU A 77 -2.46 -2.01 -6.92
N ALA A 78 -3.50 -1.16 -7.07
CA ALA A 78 -3.34 0.28 -6.92
C ALA A 78 -2.91 0.70 -5.52
N LEU A 79 -3.48 0.06 -4.48
CA LEU A 79 -3.10 0.33 -3.10
C LEU A 79 -1.68 -0.16 -2.79
N LEU A 80 -1.23 -1.29 -3.34
CA LEU A 80 0.17 -1.72 -3.18
C LEU A 80 1.13 -0.74 -3.82
N TYR A 81 0.82 -0.29 -5.05
CA TYR A 81 1.63 0.71 -5.74
C TYR A 81 1.67 2.03 -4.97
N PHE A 82 0.52 2.52 -4.48
CA PHE A 82 0.45 3.70 -3.63
C PHE A 82 1.25 3.53 -2.32
N LEU A 83 1.14 2.38 -1.67
CA LEU A 83 1.85 2.07 -0.43
C LEU A 83 3.37 2.13 -0.61
N GLU A 84 3.90 1.47 -1.63
CA GLU A 84 5.34 1.42 -1.85
C GLU A 84 5.93 2.76 -2.35
N THR A 85 5.19 3.47 -3.20
CA THR A 85 5.72 4.66 -3.89
C THR A 85 5.36 5.98 -3.23
N VAL A 86 4.19 6.09 -2.61
CA VAL A 86 3.70 7.34 -2.01
C VAL A 86 3.86 7.33 -0.49
N LEU A 87 3.42 6.26 0.17
CA LEU A 87 3.53 6.17 1.64
C LEU A 87 4.98 5.95 2.08
N PHE A 88 5.65 4.94 1.53
CA PHE A 88 7.02 4.63 1.92
C PHE A 88 8.09 5.32 1.08
N GLY A 89 7.74 5.83 -0.11
CA GLY A 89 8.68 6.51 -1.00
C GLY A 89 9.90 5.65 -1.34
N LYS A 90 9.75 4.33 -1.44
CA LYS A 90 10.88 3.40 -1.62
C LYS A 90 11.46 3.49 -3.03
N ASP A 91 12.78 3.29 -3.11
CA ASP A 91 13.48 3.21 -4.39
C ASP A 91 12.99 2.02 -5.24
N GLN A 92 13.05 2.17 -6.56
CA GLN A 92 12.62 1.18 -7.55
C GLN A 92 13.31 -0.19 -7.39
N LYS A 93 14.51 -0.25 -6.82
CA LYS A 93 15.28 -1.49 -6.63
C LYS A 93 14.94 -2.22 -5.33
N VAL A 94 14.19 -1.58 -4.42
CA VAL A 94 13.81 -2.18 -3.14
C VAL A 94 12.78 -3.28 -3.37
N PHE A 95 13.04 -4.44 -2.77
CA PHE A 95 12.08 -5.54 -2.77
C PHE A 95 10.88 -5.22 -1.88
N ILE A 96 9.70 -5.62 -2.35
CA ILE A 96 8.45 -5.42 -1.62
C ILE A 96 8.41 -6.40 -0.45
N GLY A 97 8.04 -5.88 0.72
CA GLY A 97 7.89 -6.69 1.92
C GLY A 97 6.65 -7.59 1.79
N ALA A 98 6.79 -8.88 2.06
CA ALA A 98 5.67 -9.83 1.98
C ALA A 98 4.45 -9.37 2.80
N HIS A 99 4.68 -8.79 3.99
CA HIS A 99 3.61 -8.26 4.84
C HIS A 99 2.78 -7.13 4.19
N HIS A 100 3.32 -6.37 3.23
CA HIS A 100 2.55 -5.35 2.51
C HIS A 100 1.53 -5.96 1.55
N VAL A 101 1.93 -7.05 0.92
CA VAL A 101 1.10 -7.85 0.02
C VAL A 101 0.01 -8.55 0.83
N GLU A 102 0.39 -9.17 1.96
CA GLU A 102 -0.55 -9.82 2.89
C GLU A 102 -1.58 -8.84 3.49
N LEU A 103 -1.19 -7.59 3.77
CA LEU A 103 -2.09 -6.58 4.30
C LEU A 103 -3.25 -6.27 3.33
N LEU A 104 -3.01 -6.41 2.02
CA LEU A 104 -3.98 -6.12 0.97
C LEU A 104 -4.85 -7.31 0.58
N GLU A 105 -4.62 -8.49 1.14
CA GLU A 105 -5.54 -9.63 0.98
C GLU A 105 -6.91 -9.33 1.59
N ASP A 106 -6.96 -8.51 2.63
CA ASP A 106 -8.19 -8.03 3.27
C ASP A 106 -8.19 -6.50 3.40
N LEU A 107 -8.94 -5.83 2.52
CA LEU A 107 -9.05 -4.38 2.48
C LEU A 107 -9.62 -3.78 3.77
N ASP A 108 -10.44 -4.50 4.53
CA ASP A 108 -10.91 -4.02 5.83
C ASP A 108 -9.75 -3.94 6.84
N THR A 109 -8.76 -4.82 6.72
CA THR A 109 -7.56 -4.79 7.56
C THR A 109 -6.64 -3.67 7.14
N PHE A 110 -6.44 -3.48 5.82
CA PHE A 110 -5.68 -2.36 5.29
C PHE A 110 -6.27 -1.02 5.74
N ASN A 111 -7.59 -0.85 5.64
CA ASN A 111 -8.26 0.40 6.02
C ASN A 111 -8.15 0.72 7.51
N LYS A 112 -8.10 -0.29 8.38
CA LYS A 112 -7.96 -0.16 9.84
C LYS A 112 -6.51 -0.16 10.33
N TYR A 113 -5.55 -0.28 9.42
CA TYR A 113 -4.13 -0.29 9.76
C TYR A 113 -3.71 1.09 10.28
N PRO A 114 -2.88 1.20 11.33
CA PRO A 114 -2.54 2.50 11.94
C PRO A 114 -1.47 3.25 11.12
N TRP A 115 -1.87 3.86 10.01
CA TRP A 115 -0.95 4.50 9.06
C TRP A 115 -0.13 5.66 9.64
N LYS A 116 -0.47 6.15 10.85
CA LYS A 116 0.26 7.21 11.57
C LYS A 116 1.65 6.79 12.07
N VAL A 117 1.92 5.49 12.21
CA VAL A 117 3.14 4.97 12.89
C VAL A 117 4.25 4.58 11.90
N LEU A 118 4.07 4.87 10.61
CA LEU A 118 5.02 4.54 9.55
C LEU A 118 6.03 5.66 9.26
#